data_AF-A0A060XD70-F1
#
_entry.id   AF-A0A060XD70-F1
#
_cell.length_a   1.000
_cell.length_b   1.000
_cell.length_c   1.000
_cell.angle_alpha   90.00
_cell.angle_beta   90.00
_cell.angle_gamma   90.00
#
_symmetry.space_group_name_H-M   'P 1'
#
loop_
_entity.id
_entity.type
_entity.pdbx_description
1 polymer ?
#
loop_
_entity_poly.entity_id
_entity_poly.type
_entity_poly.pdbx_seq_one_letter_code
_entity_poly.pdbx_strand_id
1 'polypeptide(L)'
;MENIDETPFRITRTVQALGSALRGEPEHVPDAGQGSSDRISSEPEKLWFKESSAKNLQNRDFLSPTTVLNTLYADGQVPPAVMGRVLSLKGCGVLPVAGGEVMGEGLRVRVDRIAAFQKVLSGVSAYLKPPSQRQGGVVLNCPALHPKPNLPSPDTLTLGQLRTVLLTDHLGALLRRQGFTVSCCPVLPEDSNIIVFLRILGVDWPSVPVSWTNDEREEKMLEALQNSPYKEREETDGGRRESEEKKMEGEKEWGTLRVNLKRVFQEEQLPGYDPSLGTCTVQRDSVSHLAQLDRATADCTVSTATAVHVTSCQDEFRQQQIAMLWRASGATLTQIDPLPSTPWTNRSPPPLLTPRWRNASQLGCRPTISSSTSTERV
;
A
#
# COMPACT_ATOMS: atom_id res chain seq x y z
N MET A 1 -12.32 31.92 25.01
CA MET A 1 -11.53 30.87 25.71
C MET A 1 -11.34 29.76 24.72
N GLU A 2 -10.22 29.76 24.02
CA GLU A 2 -9.86 28.70 23.08
C GLU A 2 -9.44 27.46 23.86
N ASN A 3 -9.96 26.31 23.45
CA ASN A 3 -9.86 25.05 24.17
C ASN A 3 -8.45 24.44 23.96
N ILE A 4 -7.53 24.79 24.86
CA ILE A 4 -6.16 24.24 24.88
C ILE A 4 -6.24 22.78 25.36
N ASP A 5 -6.70 21.82 24.54
CA ASP A 5 -6.28 20.40 24.63
C ASP A 5 -6.89 19.42 23.59
N GLU A 6 -7.25 19.86 22.39
CA GLU A 6 -7.88 19.02 21.36
C GLU A 6 -6.93 18.13 20.54
N THR A 7 -5.71 17.86 21.03
CA THR A 7 -4.79 16.97 20.31
C THR A 7 -5.02 15.51 20.68
N PRO A 8 -5.27 14.61 19.71
CA PRO A 8 -5.47 13.19 19.98
C PRO A 8 -4.16 12.59 20.52
N PHE A 9 -4.29 11.65 21.46
CA PHE A 9 -3.15 10.90 21.98
C PHE A 9 -2.35 10.22 20.87
N ARG A 10 -1.02 10.32 20.95
CA ARG A 10 -0.08 9.67 20.04
C ARG A 10 0.95 8.90 20.85
N ILE A 11 1.10 7.61 20.53
CA ILE A 11 2.11 6.74 21.17
C ILE A 11 3.50 7.33 20.98
N THR A 12 3.83 7.84 19.80
CA THR A 12 5.13 8.46 19.52
C THR A 12 5.42 9.65 20.43
N ARG A 13 4.45 10.56 20.62
CA ARG A 13 4.61 11.70 21.54
C ARG A 13 4.78 11.24 22.98
N THR A 14 4.05 10.21 23.39
CA THR A 14 4.16 9.63 24.73
C THR A 14 5.55 9.03 24.97
N VAL A 15 6.07 8.25 24.02
CA VAL A 15 7.42 7.66 24.09
C VAL A 15 8.51 8.73 24.11
N GLN A 16 8.37 9.79 23.31
CA GLN A 16 9.30 10.92 23.31
C GLN A 16 9.30 11.65 24.67
N ALA A 17 8.11 12.00 25.18
CA ALA A 17 7.96 12.66 26.48
C ALA A 17 8.52 11.82 27.64
N LEU A 18 8.23 10.51 27.65
CA LEU A 18 8.81 9.56 28.61
C LEU A 18 10.34 9.52 28.51
N GLY A 19 10.88 9.48 27.28
CA GLY A 19 12.31 9.52 27.04
C GLY A 19 12.97 10.79 27.58
N SER A 20 12.42 11.97 27.28
CA SER A 20 12.94 13.25 27.77
C SER A 20 12.86 13.38 29.30
N ALA A 21 11.73 12.98 29.90
CA ALA A 21 11.58 12.97 31.36
C ALA A 21 12.60 12.04 32.04
N LEU A 22 12.84 10.86 31.44
CA LEU A 22 13.83 9.90 31.91
C LEU A 22 15.26 10.40 31.76
N ARG A 23 15.58 11.27 30.79
CA ARG A 23 16.92 11.88 30.67
C ARG A 23 17.09 13.15 31.50
N GLY A 24 15.99 13.76 31.94
CA GLY A 24 16.03 15.06 32.62
C GLY A 24 16.25 16.25 31.69
N GLU A 25 15.91 16.09 30.41
CA GLU A 25 15.90 17.22 29.47
C GLU A 25 14.69 18.13 29.74
N PRO A 26 14.83 19.45 29.65
CA PRO A 26 13.71 20.36 29.81
C PRO A 26 12.64 20.12 28.73
N GLU A 27 11.36 20.24 29.10
CA GLU A 27 10.24 20.21 28.15
C GLU A 27 10.48 21.27 27.07
N HIS A 28 10.58 20.87 25.81
CA HIS A 28 10.66 21.80 24.69
C HIS A 28 9.33 22.57 24.62
N VAL A 29 9.32 23.79 25.17
CA VAL A 29 8.27 24.78 24.93
C VAL A 29 8.30 25.08 23.43
N PRO A 30 7.19 24.93 22.69
CA PRO A 30 7.14 25.36 21.30
C PRO A 30 6.97 26.88 21.30
N ASP A 31 8.09 27.60 21.31
CA ASP A 31 8.05 29.05 21.16
C ASP A 31 7.96 29.41 19.68
N ALA A 32 7.11 30.39 19.40
CA ALA A 32 6.89 30.95 18.09
C ALA A 32 8.16 31.62 17.56
N GLY A 33 8.41 31.49 16.24
CA GLY A 33 9.27 32.42 15.51
C GLY A 33 10.74 32.02 15.30
N GLN A 34 10.96 31.30 14.20
CA GLN A 34 11.92 31.64 13.14
C GLN A 34 13.42 31.85 13.46
N GLY A 35 14.23 30.92 12.95
CA GLY A 35 15.51 31.26 12.31
C GLY A 35 16.76 30.58 12.88
N SER A 36 17.22 29.53 12.20
CA SER A 36 18.63 29.31 11.80
C SER A 36 18.97 27.82 11.74
N SER A 37 19.41 27.41 10.55
CA SER A 37 20.07 26.15 10.23
C SER A 37 21.18 25.81 11.23
N ASP A 38 21.21 24.58 11.74
CA ASP A 38 22.25 23.58 11.40
C ASP A 38 22.31 22.44 12.42
N ARG A 39 22.50 21.23 11.86
CA ARG A 39 22.79 19.93 12.51
C ARG A 39 21.57 19.17 13.03
N ILE A 40 20.80 18.64 12.09
CA ILE A 40 20.05 17.40 12.32
C ILE A 40 21.08 16.32 12.64
N SER A 41 21.25 16.00 13.93
CA SER A 41 22.05 14.85 14.36
C SER A 41 21.36 13.59 13.85
N SER A 42 21.88 13.04 12.76
CA SER A 42 21.45 11.78 12.15
C SER A 42 21.98 10.58 12.94
N GLU A 43 21.75 10.54 14.25
CA GLU A 43 21.79 9.29 15.01
C GLU A 43 20.37 8.74 15.09
N PRO A 44 20.15 7.42 14.92
CA PRO A 44 18.83 6.85 15.12
C PRO A 44 18.38 7.18 16.55
N GLU A 45 17.25 7.89 16.70
CA GLU A 45 16.68 8.24 18.02
C GLU A 45 16.73 6.99 18.91
N LYS A 46 17.63 7.00 19.89
CA LYS A 46 17.81 5.87 20.80
C LYS A 46 16.47 5.69 21.53
N LEU A 47 15.79 4.57 21.29
CA LEU A 47 14.48 4.32 21.90
C LEU A 47 14.65 4.01 23.39
N TRP A 48 14.44 5.03 24.22
CA TRP A 48 14.54 4.95 25.68
C TRP A 48 13.37 4.17 26.31
N PHE A 49 12.21 4.18 25.66
CA PHE A 49 11.03 3.41 26.04
C PHE A 49 10.53 2.55 24.89
N LYS A 50 9.96 1.40 25.25
CA LYS A 50 9.25 0.49 24.34
C LYS A 50 7.79 0.35 24.77
N GLU A 51 6.90 0.28 23.79
CA GLU A 51 5.52 -0.15 23.97
C GLU A 51 5.49 -1.61 24.42
N SER A 52 4.61 -1.92 25.37
CA SER A 52 4.47 -3.28 25.88
C SER A 52 3.76 -4.18 24.88
N SER A 53 4.18 -5.45 24.80
CA SER A 53 3.47 -6.45 24.01
C SER A 53 2.13 -6.83 24.66
N ALA A 54 1.20 -7.39 23.88
CA ALA A 54 -0.12 -7.79 24.36
C ALA A 54 -0.09 -8.64 25.65
N LYS A 55 0.89 -9.56 25.76
CA LYS A 55 1.09 -10.42 26.92
C LYS A 55 1.46 -9.66 28.21
N ASN A 56 1.97 -8.44 28.10
CA ASN A 56 2.46 -7.63 29.21
C ASN A 56 1.55 -6.45 29.56
N LEU A 57 0.50 -6.19 28.77
CA LEU A 57 -0.44 -5.08 28.99
C LEU A 57 -1.23 -5.22 30.29
N GLN A 58 -1.26 -6.36 30.96
CA GLN A 58 -1.86 -6.42 32.30
C GLN A 58 -1.05 -5.65 33.33
N ASN A 59 0.27 -5.61 33.18
CA ASN A 59 1.19 -5.15 34.23
C ASN A 59 1.86 -3.80 33.91
N ARG A 60 1.95 -3.43 32.63
CA ARG A 60 2.61 -2.19 32.17
C ARG A 60 2.17 -1.80 30.76
N ASP A 61 2.25 -0.51 30.45
CA ASP A 61 1.98 0.02 29.10
C ASP A 61 3.28 0.34 28.37
N PHE A 62 4.27 0.90 29.09
CA PHE A 62 5.61 1.17 28.56
C PHE A 62 6.70 0.58 29.47
N LEU A 63 7.87 0.30 28.89
CA LEU A 63 9.05 -0.19 29.60
C LEU A 63 10.31 0.52 29.09
N SER A 64 11.08 1.10 30.01
CA SER A 64 12.50 1.41 29.77
C SER A 64 13.33 0.25 30.33
N PRO A 65 13.97 -0.57 29.49
CA PRO A 65 14.73 -1.75 29.93
C PRO A 65 15.86 -1.42 30.91
N THR A 66 16.23 -2.35 31.79
CA THR A 66 17.37 -2.18 32.71
C THR A 66 18.66 -1.82 31.99
N THR A 67 18.90 -2.35 30.80
CA THR A 67 20.07 -1.98 29.99
C THR A 67 20.10 -0.50 29.63
N VAL A 68 18.94 0.11 29.42
CA VAL A 68 18.81 1.55 29.19
C VAL A 68 19.04 2.31 30.50
N LEU A 69 18.45 1.86 31.60
CA LEU A 69 18.64 2.50 32.91
C LEU A 69 20.11 2.48 33.35
N ASN A 70 20.82 1.36 33.16
CA ASN A 70 22.25 1.25 33.48
C ASN A 70 23.12 2.19 32.65
N THR A 71 22.67 2.63 31.47
CA THR A 71 23.39 3.65 30.69
C THR A 71 23.18 5.06 31.20
N LEU A 72 22.11 5.31 31.96
CA LEU A 72 21.74 6.64 32.45
C LEU A 72 22.06 6.83 33.93
N TYR A 73 21.96 5.77 34.73
CA TYR A 73 21.97 5.83 36.18
C TYR A 73 22.82 4.69 36.76
N ALA A 74 23.56 5.02 37.83
CA ALA A 74 24.33 4.04 38.58
C ALA A 74 23.42 2.91 39.07
N ASP A 75 23.85 1.66 38.86
CA ASP A 75 23.13 0.43 39.23
C ASP A 75 21.70 0.33 38.66
N GLY A 76 21.38 1.11 37.62
CA GLY A 76 20.04 1.16 37.02
C GLY A 76 18.98 1.78 37.94
N GLN A 77 19.39 2.41 39.03
CA GLN A 77 18.48 3.02 40.01
C GLN A 77 17.97 4.35 39.49
N VAL A 78 16.67 4.45 39.22
CA VAL A 78 16.05 5.70 38.75
C VAL A 78 15.94 6.68 39.93
N PRO A 79 16.58 7.86 39.88
CA PRO A 79 16.49 8.83 40.96
C PRO A 79 15.04 9.27 41.25
N PRO A 80 14.66 9.53 42.52
CA PRO A 80 13.30 9.95 42.87
C PRO A 80 12.82 11.18 42.12
N ALA A 81 13.71 12.15 41.86
CA ALA A 81 13.38 13.34 41.08
C ALA A 81 13.04 13.02 39.61
N VAL A 82 13.69 12.01 39.02
CA VAL A 82 13.41 11.54 37.66
C VAL A 82 12.08 10.80 37.62
N MET A 83 11.85 9.91 38.60
CA MET A 83 10.55 9.23 38.75
C MET A 83 9.41 10.24 38.90
N GLY A 84 9.61 11.27 39.73
CA GLY A 84 8.65 12.36 39.89
C GLY A 84 8.29 13.04 38.56
N ARG A 85 9.29 13.34 37.72
CA ARG A 85 9.06 13.90 36.38
C ARG A 85 8.24 12.96 35.49
N VAL A 86 8.62 11.68 35.43
CA VAL A 86 7.91 10.65 34.64
C VAL A 86 6.44 10.54 35.06
N LEU A 87 6.16 10.56 36.37
CA LEU A 87 4.80 10.49 36.91
C LEU A 87 4.00 11.77 36.71
N SER A 88 4.68 12.93 36.69
CA SER A 88 4.05 14.23 36.46
C SER A 88 3.82 14.57 34.98
N LEU A 89 4.20 13.68 34.05
CA LEU A 89 4.11 13.91 32.62
C LEU A 89 2.69 14.29 32.20
N LYS A 90 2.60 15.46 31.57
CA LYS A 90 1.40 16.00 30.94
C LYS A 90 1.80 16.64 29.62
N GLY A 91 0.84 16.83 28.73
CA GLY A 91 1.10 17.55 27.48
C GLY A 91 0.23 17.11 26.32
N CYS A 92 0.22 17.94 25.29
CA CYS A 92 -0.63 17.77 24.11
C CYS A 92 -0.32 16.45 23.38
N GLY A 93 -1.28 15.51 23.42
CA GLY A 93 -1.18 14.20 22.78
C GLY A 93 -0.35 13.17 23.55
N VAL A 94 0.05 13.45 24.80
CA VAL A 94 0.73 12.50 25.70
C VAL A 94 -0.33 11.75 26.53
N LEU A 95 -0.19 10.42 26.63
CA LEU A 95 -1.08 9.62 27.45
C LEU A 95 -0.90 9.93 28.94
N PRO A 96 -1.99 10.04 29.73
CA PRO A 96 -1.91 10.34 31.15
C PRO A 96 -1.22 9.20 31.91
N VAL A 97 -0.20 9.50 32.70
CA VAL A 97 0.53 8.49 33.48
C VAL A 97 -0.17 8.26 34.82
N ALA A 98 -0.44 7.00 35.17
CA ALA A 98 -1.04 6.60 36.46
C ALA A 98 0.00 6.08 37.45
N GLY A 99 1.14 5.57 36.98
CA GLY A 99 2.14 5.00 37.86
C GLY A 99 3.41 4.55 37.15
N GLY A 100 4.45 4.34 37.94
CA GLY A 100 5.78 3.97 37.50
C GLY A 100 6.49 3.17 38.59
N GLU A 101 7.17 2.10 38.21
CA GLU A 101 7.82 1.18 39.13
C GLU A 101 9.11 0.64 38.51
N VAL A 102 10.21 0.67 39.28
CA VAL A 102 11.47 0.05 38.86
C VAL A 102 11.46 -1.41 39.30
N MET A 103 11.62 -2.31 38.35
CA MET A 103 11.65 -3.76 38.54
C MET A 103 12.93 -4.34 37.93
N GLY A 104 13.19 -5.64 38.14
CA GLY A 104 14.40 -6.30 37.63
C GLY A 104 14.60 -6.15 36.12
N GLU A 105 13.52 -6.06 35.33
CA GLU A 105 13.60 -5.84 33.88
C GLU A 105 13.65 -4.36 33.44
N GLY A 106 13.48 -3.42 34.37
CA GLY A 106 13.59 -1.98 34.12
C GLY A 106 12.44 -1.16 34.71
N LEU A 107 12.28 0.06 34.20
CA LEU A 107 11.24 1.00 34.63
C LEU A 107 9.95 0.75 33.86
N ARG A 108 8.96 0.19 34.55
CA ARG A 108 7.60 0.00 34.05
C ARG A 108 6.81 1.29 34.23
N VAL A 109 6.03 1.67 33.23
CA VAL A 109 5.11 2.80 33.30
C VAL A 109 3.71 2.36 32.91
N ARG A 110 2.72 2.78 33.70
CA ARG A 110 1.29 2.53 33.50
C ARG A 110 0.58 3.83 33.18
N VAL A 111 -0.27 3.77 32.17
CA VAL A 111 -1.17 4.85 31.75
C VAL A 111 -2.43 4.80 32.60
N ASP A 112 -3.02 5.94 32.90
CA ASP A 112 -4.40 6.02 33.38
C ASP A 112 -5.33 5.65 32.23
N ARG A 113 -5.66 4.36 32.15
CA ARG A 113 -6.47 3.79 31.08
C ARG A 113 -7.88 4.34 31.10
N ILE A 114 -8.43 4.64 32.28
CA ILE A 114 -9.80 5.14 32.41
C ILE A 114 -9.85 6.56 31.84
N ALA A 115 -8.96 7.43 32.28
CA ALA A 115 -8.88 8.80 31.76
C ALA A 115 -8.53 8.82 30.25
N ALA A 116 -7.59 7.97 29.82
CA ALA A 116 -7.23 7.85 28.42
C ALA A 116 -8.42 7.39 27.56
N PHE A 117 -9.15 6.36 28.01
CA PHE A 117 -10.30 5.82 27.31
C PHE A 117 -11.45 6.82 27.24
N GLN A 118 -11.75 7.51 28.34
CA GLN A 118 -12.76 8.59 28.37
C GLN A 118 -12.42 9.71 27.38
N LYS A 119 -11.16 10.18 27.36
CA LYS A 119 -10.75 11.22 26.42
C LYS A 119 -10.82 10.73 24.97
N VAL A 120 -10.41 9.49 24.68
CA VAL A 120 -10.57 8.89 23.34
C VAL A 120 -12.04 8.83 22.93
N LEU A 121 -12.93 8.36 23.81
CA LEU A 121 -14.37 8.27 23.55
C LEU A 121 -15.02 9.64 23.34
N SER A 122 -14.58 10.66 24.08
CA SER A 122 -15.09 12.03 23.91
C SER A 122 -14.64 12.68 22.59
N GLY A 123 -13.57 12.17 21.98
CA GLY A 123 -12.91 12.75 20.80
C GLY A 123 -12.70 11.76 19.65
N VAL A 124 -13.55 10.72 19.53
CA VAL A 124 -13.35 9.61 18.56
C VAL A 124 -13.13 10.11 17.14
N SER A 125 -13.83 11.16 16.74
CA SER A 125 -13.70 11.77 15.40
C SER A 125 -12.25 12.18 15.10
N ALA A 126 -11.48 12.66 16.07
CA ALA A 126 -10.08 13.03 15.89
C ALA A 126 -9.15 11.83 15.65
N TYR A 127 -9.52 10.64 16.13
CA TYR A 127 -8.79 9.38 15.90
C TYR A 127 -9.20 8.69 14.60
N LEU A 128 -10.43 8.94 14.13
CA LEU A 128 -10.94 8.46 12.85
C LEU A 128 -10.58 9.38 11.68
N LYS A 129 -10.09 10.59 11.96
CA LYS A 129 -9.58 11.49 10.93
C LYS A 129 -8.39 10.82 10.22
N PRO A 130 -8.43 10.72 8.88
CA PRO A 130 -7.29 10.23 8.13
C PRO A 130 -6.06 11.09 8.43
N PRO A 131 -4.84 10.51 8.44
CA PRO A 131 -3.62 11.31 8.48
C PRO A 131 -3.65 12.34 7.33
N SER A 132 -3.06 13.52 7.57
CA SER A 132 -3.08 14.71 6.71
C SER A 132 -3.27 14.41 5.22
N GLN A 133 -4.23 15.11 4.61
CA GLN A 133 -4.65 14.98 3.21
C GLN A 133 -3.44 14.87 2.28
N ARG A 134 -3.19 13.65 1.79
CA ARG A 134 -2.15 13.42 0.80
C ARG A 134 -2.71 13.79 -0.56
N GLN A 135 -2.02 14.66 -1.29
CA GLN A 135 -2.38 14.99 -2.66
C GLN A 135 -1.60 14.07 -3.62
N GLY A 136 -2.30 13.54 -4.62
CA GLY A 136 -1.74 12.60 -5.60
C GLY A 136 -2.83 11.85 -6.36
N GLY A 137 -2.50 11.41 -7.56
CA GLY A 137 -3.34 10.50 -8.35
C GLY A 137 -2.91 9.05 -8.14
N VAL A 138 -3.84 8.14 -7.97
CA VAL A 138 -3.57 6.71 -7.93
C VAL A 138 -4.46 5.98 -8.93
N VAL A 139 -3.85 5.24 -9.85
CA VAL A 139 -4.55 4.32 -10.74
C VAL A 139 -4.46 2.92 -10.15
N LEU A 140 -5.58 2.34 -9.77
CA LEU A 140 -5.67 0.97 -9.31
C LEU A 140 -6.05 0.06 -10.47
N ASN A 141 -5.07 -0.65 -11.02
CA ASN A 141 -5.28 -1.62 -12.09
C ASN A 141 -5.65 -2.98 -11.51
N CYS A 142 -6.73 -3.57 -11.99
CA CYS A 142 -7.18 -4.91 -11.63
C CYS A 142 -7.22 -5.83 -12.87
N PRO A 143 -6.13 -6.57 -13.16
CA PRO A 143 -6.03 -7.45 -14.34
C PRO A 143 -7.14 -8.51 -14.43
N ALA A 144 -7.71 -8.89 -13.28
CA ALA A 144 -8.81 -9.84 -13.19
C ALA A 144 -10.07 -9.38 -13.95
N LEU A 145 -10.27 -8.07 -14.10
CA LEU A 145 -11.45 -7.48 -14.73
C LEU A 145 -11.19 -6.98 -16.15
N HIS A 146 -9.94 -7.03 -16.63
CA HIS A 146 -9.66 -6.67 -18.02
C HIS A 146 -10.31 -7.68 -18.97
N PRO A 147 -10.86 -7.21 -20.10
CA PRO A 147 -11.41 -8.10 -21.10
C PRO A 147 -10.31 -9.05 -21.57
N LYS A 148 -10.56 -10.34 -21.33
CA LYS A 148 -9.90 -11.44 -22.04
C LYS A 148 -10.69 -11.65 -23.36
N PRO A 149 -10.38 -12.62 -24.23
CA PRO A 149 -11.08 -12.76 -25.51
C PRO A 149 -12.61 -12.91 -25.37
N ASN A 150 -13.08 -13.25 -24.16
CA ASN A 150 -14.48 -13.17 -23.74
C ASN A 150 -14.64 -12.09 -22.65
N LEU A 151 -15.75 -11.36 -22.69
CA LEU A 151 -16.12 -10.38 -21.66
C LEU A 151 -16.11 -11.06 -20.28
N PRO A 152 -15.50 -10.45 -19.24
CA PRO A 152 -15.48 -11.04 -17.91
C PRO A 152 -16.91 -11.32 -17.46
N SER A 153 -17.17 -12.58 -17.12
CA SER A 153 -18.44 -13.03 -16.55
C SER A 153 -18.19 -13.57 -15.14
N PRO A 154 -19.20 -13.53 -14.26
CA PRO A 154 -19.06 -14.06 -12.89
C PRO A 154 -18.54 -15.49 -12.87
N ASP A 155 -18.97 -16.33 -13.82
CA ASP A 155 -18.61 -17.74 -13.91
C ASP A 155 -17.15 -17.99 -14.32
N THR A 156 -16.49 -16.97 -14.89
CA THR A 156 -15.09 -17.05 -15.33
C THR A 156 -14.08 -16.56 -14.30
N LEU A 157 -14.53 -15.92 -13.21
CA LEU A 157 -13.65 -15.40 -12.17
C LEU A 157 -13.24 -16.51 -11.19
N THR A 158 -11.93 -16.74 -11.08
CA THR A 158 -11.40 -17.60 -10.02
C THR A 158 -11.53 -16.92 -8.66
N LEU A 159 -11.53 -17.70 -7.56
CA LEU A 159 -11.51 -17.12 -6.20
C LEU A 159 -10.29 -16.22 -5.96
N GLY A 160 -9.15 -16.53 -6.61
CA GLY A 160 -7.95 -15.70 -6.57
C GLY A 160 -8.18 -14.33 -7.22
N GLN A 161 -8.86 -14.30 -8.37
CA GLN A 161 -9.23 -13.08 -9.07
C GLN A 161 -10.33 -12.30 -8.35
N LEU A 162 -11.33 -12.98 -7.76
CA LEU A 162 -12.33 -12.30 -6.94
C LEU A 162 -11.69 -11.61 -5.73
N ARG A 163 -10.73 -12.28 -5.08
CA ARG A 163 -9.97 -11.68 -3.97
C ARG A 163 -9.25 -10.41 -4.41
N THR A 164 -8.64 -10.38 -5.60
CA THR A 164 -7.93 -9.18 -6.06
C THR A 164 -8.89 -8.04 -6.35
N VAL A 165 -10.09 -8.32 -6.88
CA VAL A 165 -11.14 -7.31 -7.05
C VAL A 165 -11.53 -6.69 -5.71
N LEU A 166 -11.84 -7.52 -4.70
CA LEU A 166 -12.20 -7.04 -3.35
C LEU A 166 -11.07 -6.24 -2.69
N LEU A 167 -9.82 -6.68 -2.85
CA LEU A 167 -8.66 -5.94 -2.35
C LEU A 167 -8.49 -4.60 -3.07
N THR A 168 -8.75 -4.56 -4.38
CA THR A 168 -8.64 -3.33 -5.17
C THR A 168 -9.68 -2.30 -4.75
N ASP A 169 -10.93 -2.73 -4.59
CA ASP A 169 -12.03 -1.90 -4.09
C ASP A 169 -11.71 -1.33 -2.70
N HIS A 170 -11.31 -2.19 -1.77
CA HIS A 170 -10.96 -1.79 -0.41
C HIS A 170 -9.78 -0.82 -0.37
N LEU A 171 -8.72 -1.09 -1.16
CA LEU A 171 -7.57 -0.20 -1.29
C LEU A 171 -7.99 1.16 -1.85
N GLY A 172 -8.88 1.18 -2.85
CA GLY A 172 -9.42 2.41 -3.41
C GLY A 172 -10.18 3.24 -2.38
N ALA A 173 -11.06 2.61 -1.59
CA ALA A 173 -11.77 3.26 -0.51
C ALA A 173 -10.81 3.84 0.55
N LEU A 174 -9.77 3.09 0.94
CA LEU A 174 -8.77 3.56 1.90
C LEU A 174 -7.96 4.76 1.37
N LEU A 175 -7.52 4.72 0.11
CA LEU A 175 -6.75 5.80 -0.51
C LEU A 175 -7.59 7.07 -0.70
N ARG A 176 -8.85 6.94 -1.13
CA ARG A 176 -9.78 8.09 -1.22
C ARG A 176 -10.01 8.72 0.15
N ARG A 177 -10.19 7.90 1.20
CA ARG A 177 -10.30 8.42 2.57
C ARG A 177 -9.04 9.17 3.03
N GLN A 178 -7.86 8.83 2.51
CA GLN A 178 -6.61 9.54 2.81
C GLN A 178 -6.40 10.81 1.96
N GLY A 179 -7.32 11.13 1.04
CA GLY A 179 -7.29 12.34 0.22
C GLY A 179 -6.73 12.16 -1.19
N PHE A 180 -6.36 10.94 -1.59
CA PHE A 180 -5.91 10.68 -2.96
C PHE A 180 -7.06 10.70 -3.96
N THR A 181 -6.79 11.16 -5.18
CA THR A 181 -7.68 10.93 -6.32
C THR A 181 -7.42 9.53 -6.84
N VAL A 182 -8.43 8.65 -6.81
CA VAL A 182 -8.25 7.24 -7.18
C VAL A 182 -9.14 6.86 -8.35
N SER A 183 -8.52 6.41 -9.44
CA SER A 183 -9.18 5.83 -10.61
C SER A 183 -8.98 4.31 -10.62
N CYS A 184 -10.06 3.54 -10.76
CA CYS A 184 -9.97 2.08 -10.90
C CYS A 184 -10.00 1.71 -12.39
N CYS A 185 -9.17 0.75 -12.78
CA CYS A 185 -9.00 0.30 -14.16
C CYS A 185 -9.13 -1.24 -14.20
N PRO A 186 -9.93 -1.81 -15.11
CA PRO A 186 -10.63 -1.15 -16.23
C PRO A 186 -11.97 -0.54 -15.81
N VAL A 187 -12.58 0.23 -16.72
CA VAL A 187 -14.03 0.50 -16.66
C VAL A 187 -14.79 -0.63 -17.32
N LEU A 188 -15.94 -0.99 -16.76
CA LEU A 188 -16.78 -2.08 -17.24
C LEU A 188 -18.04 -1.56 -17.96
N PRO A 189 -18.58 -2.27 -18.96
CA PRO A 189 -19.85 -1.88 -19.54
C PRO A 189 -20.97 -1.87 -18.49
N GLU A 190 -21.77 -0.82 -18.52
CA GLU A 190 -23.01 -0.72 -17.75
C GLU A 190 -23.89 -1.94 -18.03
N ASP A 191 -24.56 -2.41 -16.99
CA ASP A 191 -25.47 -3.58 -17.02
C ASP A 191 -24.85 -4.92 -17.46
N SER A 192 -23.53 -5.01 -17.60
CA SER A 192 -22.85 -6.30 -17.77
C SER A 192 -23.09 -7.23 -16.57
N ASN A 193 -23.16 -8.55 -16.81
CA ASN A 193 -23.36 -9.53 -15.74
C ASN A 193 -22.32 -9.39 -14.61
N ILE A 194 -21.08 -9.00 -14.97
CA ILE A 194 -20.02 -8.77 -14.01
C ILE A 194 -20.27 -7.54 -13.14
N ILE A 195 -20.73 -6.40 -13.69
CA ILE A 195 -20.99 -5.20 -12.87
C ILE A 195 -22.14 -5.45 -11.90
N VAL A 196 -23.17 -6.18 -12.33
CA VAL A 196 -24.31 -6.59 -11.48
C VAL A 196 -23.81 -7.48 -10.34
N PHE A 197 -22.97 -8.47 -10.63
CA PHE A 197 -22.37 -9.34 -9.63
C PHE A 197 -21.51 -8.58 -8.61
N LEU A 198 -20.68 -7.64 -9.05
CA LEU A 198 -19.87 -6.81 -8.16
C LEU A 198 -20.73 -5.96 -7.22
N ARG A 199 -21.82 -5.37 -7.72
CA ARG A 199 -22.78 -4.62 -6.87
C ARG A 199 -23.43 -5.50 -5.81
N ILE A 200 -23.78 -6.75 -6.13
CA ILE A 200 -24.32 -7.71 -5.14
C ILE A 200 -23.33 -7.95 -4.00
N LEU A 201 -22.02 -7.95 -4.30
CA LEU A 201 -20.96 -8.07 -3.31
C LEU A 201 -20.64 -6.76 -2.56
N GLY A 202 -21.34 -5.66 -2.88
CA GLY A 202 -21.09 -4.35 -2.30
C GLY A 202 -19.84 -3.65 -2.85
N VAL A 203 -19.35 -4.07 -4.02
CA VAL A 203 -18.20 -3.47 -4.71
C VAL A 203 -18.69 -2.37 -5.66
N ASP A 204 -18.19 -1.16 -5.48
CA ASP A 204 -18.50 -0.01 -6.33
C ASP A 204 -17.41 0.15 -7.40
N TRP A 205 -17.61 -0.52 -8.53
CA TRP A 205 -16.66 -0.52 -9.65
C TRP A 205 -17.08 0.47 -10.74
N PRO A 206 -16.14 1.21 -11.38
CA PRO A 206 -16.51 2.17 -12.40
C PRO A 206 -17.08 1.51 -13.66
N SER A 207 -18.16 2.09 -14.18
CA SER A 207 -18.82 1.63 -15.40
C SER A 207 -18.91 2.72 -16.48
N VAL A 208 -19.13 2.30 -17.72
CA VAL A 208 -19.33 3.15 -18.89
C VAL A 208 -20.51 2.65 -19.74
N PRO A 209 -21.20 3.53 -20.49
CA PRO A 209 -22.28 3.11 -21.38
C PRO A 209 -21.83 2.03 -22.37
N VAL A 210 -22.73 1.10 -22.72
CA VAL A 210 -22.40 -0.03 -23.64
C VAL A 210 -21.95 0.45 -25.03
N SER A 211 -22.38 1.63 -25.47
CA SER A 211 -21.96 2.24 -26.75
C SER A 211 -20.57 2.86 -26.70
N TRP A 212 -19.92 2.87 -25.53
CA TRP A 212 -18.59 3.44 -25.38
C TRP A 212 -17.53 2.53 -26.01
N THR A 213 -16.63 3.11 -26.80
CA THR A 213 -15.49 2.40 -27.37
C THR A 213 -14.17 3.09 -27.02
N ASN A 214 -13.10 2.31 -27.03
CA ASN A 214 -11.74 2.79 -26.77
C ASN A 214 -10.87 2.78 -28.03
N ASP A 215 -11.48 2.66 -29.21
CA ASP A 215 -10.81 2.29 -30.46
C ASP A 215 -9.69 3.28 -30.84
N GLU A 216 -9.94 4.59 -30.70
CA GLU A 216 -8.93 5.63 -30.98
C GLU A 216 -7.70 5.51 -30.07
N ARG A 217 -7.90 5.19 -28.78
CA ARG A 217 -6.80 5.00 -27.83
C ARG A 217 -6.07 3.68 -28.07
N GLU A 218 -6.80 2.62 -28.43
CA GLU A 218 -6.22 1.34 -28.83
C GLU A 218 -5.35 1.51 -30.09
N GLU A 219 -5.82 2.25 -31.10
CA GLU A 219 -5.04 2.55 -32.30
C GLU A 219 -3.79 3.38 -31.99
N LYS A 220 -3.93 4.44 -31.19
CA LYS A 220 -2.78 5.25 -30.75
C LYS A 220 -1.75 4.43 -29.97
N MET A 221 -2.22 3.52 -29.11
CA MET A 221 -1.36 2.65 -28.33
C MET A 221 -0.63 1.63 -29.21
N LEU A 222 -1.32 1.06 -30.19
CA LEU A 222 -0.72 0.18 -31.18
C LEU A 222 0.34 0.91 -32.01
N GLU A 223 0.03 2.13 -32.49
CA GLU A 223 0.97 2.98 -33.22
C GLU A 223 2.21 3.32 -32.38
N ALA A 224 2.02 3.66 -31.09
CA ALA A 224 3.13 3.93 -30.18
C ALA A 224 4.04 2.70 -29.99
N LEU A 225 3.47 1.50 -29.89
CA LEU A 225 4.24 0.25 -29.81
C LEU A 225 4.93 -0.09 -31.14
N GLN A 226 4.29 0.18 -32.28
CA GLN A 226 4.89 -0.02 -33.61
C GLN A 226 6.10 0.89 -33.85
N ASN A 227 6.04 2.11 -33.33
CA ASN A 227 7.10 3.11 -33.43
C ASN A 227 8.11 3.04 -32.26
N SER A 228 7.93 2.09 -31.35
CA SER A 228 8.79 1.92 -30.17
C SER A 228 10.22 1.51 -30.56
N PRO A 229 11.26 2.03 -29.89
CA PRO A 229 12.65 1.60 -30.11
C PRO A 229 12.91 0.13 -29.71
N TYR A 230 11.95 -0.48 -29.00
CA TYR A 230 12.00 -1.86 -28.52
C TYR A 230 11.32 -2.85 -29.47
N LYS A 231 10.73 -2.40 -30.58
CA LYS A 231 10.18 -3.27 -31.62
C LYS A 231 11.27 -4.15 -32.20
N GLU A 232 11.01 -5.46 -32.29
CA GLU A 232 11.89 -6.36 -33.05
C GLU A 232 11.70 -6.12 -34.54
N ARG A 233 12.81 -5.91 -35.25
CA ARG A 233 12.80 -5.94 -36.71
C ARG A 233 12.63 -7.40 -37.10
N GLU A 234 11.70 -7.68 -38.00
CA GLU A 234 11.72 -8.97 -38.68
C GLU A 234 13.08 -9.08 -39.37
N GLU A 235 13.89 -10.03 -38.93
CA GLU A 235 15.06 -10.42 -39.69
C GLU A 235 14.53 -10.87 -41.05
N THR A 236 14.79 -10.07 -42.08
CA THR A 236 14.58 -10.46 -43.46
C THR A 236 15.57 -11.59 -43.73
N ASP A 237 15.22 -12.80 -43.29
CA ASP A 237 15.99 -13.99 -43.59
C ASP A 237 15.93 -14.18 -45.11
N GLY A 238 17.12 -14.34 -45.69
CA GLY A 238 17.33 -14.39 -47.11
C GLY A 238 16.57 -15.55 -47.72
N GLY A 239 15.48 -15.24 -48.41
CA GLY A 239 14.98 -15.99 -49.56
C GLY A 239 13.92 -17.04 -49.27
N ARG A 240 12.67 -16.72 -49.61
CA ARG A 240 11.89 -17.54 -50.54
C ARG A 240 10.63 -16.84 -51.06
N ARG A 241 10.68 -16.54 -52.36
CA ARG A 241 9.60 -16.47 -53.37
C ARG A 241 8.32 -15.72 -52.99
N GLU A 242 8.20 -14.56 -53.63
CA GLU A 242 6.94 -13.96 -54.06
C GLU A 242 5.92 -15.05 -54.46
N SER A 243 4.78 -15.06 -53.79
CA SER A 243 3.53 -15.55 -54.36
C SER A 243 2.43 -14.63 -53.88
N GLU A 244 1.61 -14.25 -54.86
CA GLU A 244 0.86 -13.02 -54.94
C GLU A 244 -0.25 -12.86 -53.89
N GLU A 245 -0.46 -11.59 -53.56
CA GLU A 245 -1.54 -11.04 -52.78
C GLU A 245 -2.92 -11.51 -53.27
N LYS A 246 -3.76 -11.97 -52.33
CA LYS A 246 -5.16 -11.55 -52.30
C LYS A 246 -5.44 -10.93 -50.94
N LYS A 247 -5.30 -9.61 -50.90
CA LYS A 247 -5.82 -8.72 -49.86
C LYS A 247 -7.32 -8.97 -49.67
N MET A 248 -7.69 -9.45 -48.49
CA MET A 248 -8.92 -9.00 -47.85
C MET A 248 -8.52 -7.91 -46.86
N GLU A 249 -8.71 -6.67 -47.28
CA GLU A 249 -8.68 -5.50 -46.41
C GLU A 249 -9.81 -5.63 -45.39
N GLY A 250 -9.47 -5.72 -44.09
CA GLY A 250 -10.47 -5.66 -43.02
C GLY A 250 -10.02 -6.18 -41.65
N GLU A 251 -9.10 -7.14 -41.59
CA GLU A 251 -8.62 -7.69 -40.32
C GLU A 251 -7.20 -7.18 -40.03
N LYS A 252 -7.13 -6.05 -39.32
CA LYS A 252 -5.87 -5.43 -38.87
C LYS A 252 -4.98 -6.48 -38.17
N GLU A 253 -3.69 -6.33 -38.45
CA GLU A 253 -2.49 -7.13 -38.15
C GLU A 253 -2.23 -7.41 -36.65
N TRP A 254 -3.21 -7.96 -35.93
CA TRP A 254 -3.06 -8.37 -34.53
C TRP A 254 -2.22 -9.64 -34.43
N GLY A 255 -1.04 -9.57 -33.81
CA GLY A 255 -0.16 -10.72 -33.57
C GLY A 255 1.17 -10.73 -34.33
N THR A 256 1.41 -9.79 -35.25
CA THR A 256 2.70 -9.68 -35.97
C THR A 256 3.69 -8.79 -35.21
N LEU A 257 3.20 -7.84 -34.41
CA LEU A 257 4.06 -6.92 -33.66
C LEU A 257 4.74 -7.62 -32.48
N ARG A 258 6.07 -7.65 -32.49
CA ARG A 258 6.92 -8.19 -31.43
C ARG A 258 7.72 -7.08 -30.75
N VAL A 259 7.69 -7.05 -29.42
CA VAL A 259 8.39 -6.05 -28.60
C VAL A 259 9.35 -6.76 -27.64
N ASN A 260 10.60 -6.33 -27.60
CA ASN A 260 11.62 -6.89 -26.72
C ASN A 260 11.53 -6.27 -25.32
N LEU A 261 10.79 -6.92 -24.41
CA LEU A 261 10.58 -6.42 -23.05
C LEU A 261 11.86 -6.46 -22.21
N LYS A 262 12.78 -7.37 -22.53
CA LYS A 262 14.07 -7.46 -21.87
C LYS A 262 14.88 -6.19 -22.02
N ARG A 263 14.91 -5.63 -23.23
CA ARG A 263 15.57 -4.36 -23.50
C ARG A 263 14.93 -3.20 -22.74
N VAL A 264 13.60 -3.20 -22.60
CA VAL A 264 12.87 -2.15 -21.85
C VAL A 264 13.39 -2.05 -20.42
N PHE A 265 13.33 -3.12 -19.61
CA PHE A 265 13.72 -3.01 -18.20
C PHE A 265 15.23 -2.89 -17.99
N GLN A 266 16.06 -3.33 -18.94
CA GLN A 266 17.51 -3.16 -18.90
C GLN A 266 17.93 -1.72 -19.20
N GLU A 267 17.36 -1.10 -20.23
CA GLU A 267 17.68 0.27 -20.65
C GLU A 267 17.05 1.30 -19.69
N GLU A 268 15.82 1.06 -19.21
CA GLU A 268 15.12 1.90 -18.23
C GLU A 268 15.53 1.62 -16.77
N GLN A 269 16.46 0.68 -16.54
CA GLN A 269 16.99 0.29 -15.22
C GLN A 269 15.90 -0.01 -14.17
N LEU A 270 14.88 -0.77 -14.55
CA LEU A 270 13.72 -1.05 -13.70
C LEU A 270 13.97 -2.31 -12.84
N PRO A 271 14.14 -2.19 -11.51
CA PRO A 271 14.41 -3.35 -10.65
C PRO A 271 13.13 -4.10 -10.29
N GLY A 272 13.22 -5.43 -10.14
CA GLY A 272 12.16 -6.25 -9.54
C GLY A 272 11.25 -7.00 -10.51
N TYR A 273 11.46 -6.84 -11.82
CA TYR A 273 10.78 -7.63 -12.85
C TYR A 273 11.39 -9.03 -13.01
N ASP A 274 10.59 -9.99 -13.47
CA ASP A 274 11.02 -11.36 -13.70
C ASP A 274 12.09 -11.41 -14.83
N PRO A 275 13.29 -11.98 -14.57
CA PRO A 275 14.35 -12.07 -15.57
C PRO A 275 14.00 -12.87 -16.83
N SER A 276 12.94 -13.69 -16.79
CA SER A 276 12.44 -14.46 -17.93
C SER A 276 11.57 -13.63 -18.89
N LEU A 277 11.27 -12.36 -18.58
CA LEU A 277 10.65 -11.45 -19.53
C LEU A 277 11.56 -11.27 -20.76
N GLY A 278 11.13 -11.83 -21.89
CA GLY A 278 11.81 -11.78 -23.18
C GLY A 278 11.03 -10.94 -24.18
N THR A 279 10.85 -11.50 -25.37
CA THR A 279 10.04 -10.89 -26.42
C THR A 279 8.55 -11.19 -26.19
N CYS A 280 7.71 -10.18 -26.31
CA CYS A 280 6.26 -10.30 -26.22
C CYS A 280 5.62 -10.00 -27.58
N THR A 281 4.77 -10.91 -28.05
CA THR A 281 3.89 -10.66 -29.18
C THR A 281 2.67 -9.87 -28.72
N VAL A 282 2.46 -8.70 -29.31
CA VAL A 282 1.37 -7.79 -28.92
C VAL A 282 0.03 -8.36 -29.41
N GLN A 283 -0.86 -8.62 -28.46
CA GLN A 283 -2.22 -9.10 -28.69
C GLN A 283 -3.26 -7.99 -28.51
N ARG A 284 -4.45 -8.22 -29.03
CA ARG A 284 -5.60 -7.30 -28.90
C ARG A 284 -5.92 -6.96 -27.46
N ASP A 285 -6.04 -7.98 -26.61
CA ASP A 285 -6.30 -7.80 -25.19
C ASP A 285 -5.23 -6.95 -24.51
N SER A 286 -3.96 -7.08 -24.90
CA SER A 286 -2.87 -6.28 -24.32
C SER A 286 -3.02 -4.81 -24.68
N VAL A 287 -3.37 -4.49 -25.93
CA VAL A 287 -3.57 -3.09 -26.35
C VAL A 287 -4.83 -2.51 -25.72
N SER A 288 -5.91 -3.28 -25.62
CA SER A 288 -7.12 -2.87 -24.91
C SER A 288 -6.84 -2.56 -23.43
N HIS A 289 -6.06 -3.41 -22.75
CA HIS A 289 -5.58 -3.18 -21.38
C HIS A 289 -4.77 -1.88 -21.29
N LEU A 290 -3.78 -1.69 -22.16
CA LEU A 290 -2.94 -0.49 -22.17
C LEU A 290 -3.74 0.78 -22.44
N ALA A 291 -4.73 0.74 -23.33
CA ALA A 291 -5.59 1.87 -23.64
C ALA A 291 -6.50 2.23 -22.44
N GLN A 292 -6.97 1.23 -21.68
CA GLN A 292 -7.69 1.44 -20.41
C GLN A 292 -6.79 2.04 -19.32
N LEU A 293 -5.52 1.64 -19.25
CA LEU A 293 -4.53 2.22 -18.34
C LEU A 293 -4.23 3.68 -18.69
N ASP A 294 -3.95 3.97 -19.97
CA ASP A 294 -3.71 5.31 -20.48
C ASP A 294 -4.88 6.26 -20.17
N ARG A 295 -6.12 5.80 -20.39
CA ARG A 295 -7.32 6.53 -20.00
C ARG A 295 -7.36 6.81 -18.50
N ALA A 296 -7.21 5.79 -17.66
CA ALA A 296 -7.28 5.96 -16.21
C ALA A 296 -6.21 6.91 -15.67
N THR A 297 -5.06 7.00 -16.36
CA THR A 297 -4.03 8.01 -16.05
C THR A 297 -4.37 9.41 -16.49
N ALA A 298 -5.10 9.58 -17.61
CA ALA A 298 -5.52 10.90 -18.08
C ALA A 298 -6.46 11.61 -17.09
N ASP A 299 -7.24 10.83 -16.33
CA ASP A 299 -8.12 11.34 -15.27
C ASP A 299 -7.35 11.83 -14.03
N CYS A 300 -6.05 11.53 -13.93
CA CYS A 300 -5.21 12.00 -12.84
C CYS A 300 -4.61 13.37 -13.21
N THR A 301 -5.27 14.45 -12.80
CA THR A 301 -4.84 15.85 -13.02
C THR A 301 -3.60 16.28 -12.22
N VAL A 302 -3.07 15.40 -11.37
CA VAL A 302 -1.97 15.69 -10.45
C VAL A 302 -0.64 15.26 -11.07
N SER A 303 0.38 16.12 -10.99
CA SER A 303 1.73 15.89 -11.53
C SER A 303 2.47 14.64 -11.01
N THR A 304 1.91 13.95 -10.01
CA THR A 304 2.42 12.74 -9.39
C THR A 304 1.35 11.66 -9.34
N ALA A 305 1.06 11.06 -10.50
CA ALA A 305 0.18 9.91 -10.57
C ALA A 305 1.00 8.60 -10.43
N THR A 306 0.45 7.61 -9.72
CA THR A 306 1.08 6.30 -9.50
C THR A 306 0.10 5.19 -9.89
N ALA A 307 0.54 4.23 -10.69
CA ALA A 307 -0.23 3.01 -10.95
C ALA A 307 0.14 1.93 -9.94
N VAL A 308 -0.87 1.26 -9.38
CA VAL A 308 -0.72 0.09 -8.52
C VAL A 308 -1.46 -1.07 -9.18
N HIS A 309 -0.77 -2.16 -9.45
CA HIS A 309 -1.33 -3.30 -10.18
C HIS A 309 -1.75 -4.42 -9.24
N VAL A 310 -3.01 -4.48 -8.82
CA VAL A 310 -3.46 -5.49 -7.85
C VAL A 310 -3.71 -6.83 -8.55
N THR A 311 -2.75 -7.74 -8.43
CA THR A 311 -2.73 -9.01 -9.18
C THR A 311 -2.94 -10.24 -8.30
N SER A 312 -3.38 -11.32 -8.95
CA SER A 312 -3.33 -12.66 -8.39
C SER A 312 -2.03 -13.32 -8.84
N CYS A 313 -1.62 -14.41 -8.19
CA CYS A 313 -0.47 -15.20 -8.66
C CYS A 313 -0.66 -15.72 -10.10
N GLN A 314 -1.91 -15.88 -10.56
CA GLN A 314 -2.23 -16.35 -11.91
C GLN A 314 -2.01 -15.26 -12.97
N ASP A 315 -2.14 -13.99 -12.58
CA ASP A 315 -2.07 -12.85 -13.49
C ASP A 315 -0.73 -12.07 -13.37
N GLU A 316 0.11 -12.40 -12.39
CA GLU A 316 1.36 -11.67 -12.07
C GLU A 316 2.30 -11.56 -13.26
N PHE A 317 2.69 -12.69 -13.88
CA PHE A 317 3.62 -12.68 -15.02
C PHE A 317 3.05 -11.92 -16.22
N ARG A 318 1.76 -12.13 -16.54
CA ARG A 318 1.08 -11.40 -17.62
C ARG A 318 1.04 -9.90 -17.32
N GLN A 319 0.80 -9.51 -16.07
CA GLN A 319 0.79 -8.11 -15.70
C GLN A 319 2.17 -7.47 -15.83
N GLN A 320 3.26 -8.18 -15.50
CA GLN A 320 4.61 -7.68 -15.74
C GLN A 320 4.87 -7.45 -17.23
N GLN A 321 4.35 -8.32 -18.12
CA GLN A 321 4.42 -8.07 -19.57
C GLN A 321 3.67 -6.81 -19.97
N ILE A 322 2.45 -6.60 -19.46
CA ILE A 322 1.65 -5.39 -19.72
C ILE A 322 2.37 -4.14 -19.21
N ALA A 323 2.93 -4.17 -18.00
CA ALA A 323 3.70 -3.05 -17.44
C ALA A 323 4.86 -2.66 -18.35
N MET A 324 5.61 -3.64 -18.87
CA MET A 324 6.71 -3.41 -19.81
C MET A 324 6.27 -2.94 -21.18
N LEU A 325 5.16 -3.46 -21.73
CA LEU A 325 4.59 -2.92 -22.96
C LEU A 325 4.15 -1.46 -22.75
N TRP A 326 3.58 -1.12 -21.59
CA TRP A 326 3.21 0.25 -21.28
C TRP A 326 4.42 1.18 -21.26
N ARG A 327 5.53 0.74 -20.64
CA ARG A 327 6.81 1.46 -20.71
C ARG A 327 7.31 1.61 -22.14
N ALA A 328 7.28 0.55 -22.93
CA ALA A 328 7.71 0.56 -24.33
C ALA A 328 6.89 1.53 -25.20
N SER A 329 5.62 1.79 -24.84
CA SER A 329 4.76 2.78 -25.49
C SER A 329 5.05 4.23 -25.10
N GLY A 330 5.98 4.46 -24.16
CA GLY A 330 6.38 5.79 -23.69
C GLY A 330 5.71 6.24 -22.38
N ALA A 331 5.03 5.36 -21.65
CA ALA A 331 4.40 5.72 -20.38
C ALA A 331 5.44 6.04 -19.30
N THR A 332 5.37 7.26 -18.76
CA THR A 332 6.33 7.79 -17.76
C THR A 332 5.88 7.58 -16.31
N LEU A 333 4.63 7.18 -16.09
CA LEU A 333 4.03 7.03 -14.76
C LEU A 333 4.83 6.10 -13.84
N THR A 334 4.94 6.41 -12.55
CA THR A 334 5.47 5.44 -11.57
C THR A 334 4.54 4.24 -11.46
N GLN A 335 5.06 3.03 -11.61
CA GLN A 335 4.31 1.78 -11.53
C GLN A 335 4.79 1.00 -10.29
N ILE A 336 3.84 0.49 -9.51
CA ILE A 336 4.08 -0.32 -8.31
C ILE A 336 3.42 -1.68 -8.53
N ASP A 337 4.25 -2.70 -8.69
CA ASP A 337 3.81 -4.09 -8.65
C ASP A 337 3.76 -4.57 -7.18
N PRO A 338 2.60 -5.01 -6.69
CA PRO A 338 2.51 -5.66 -5.40
C PRO A 338 3.08 -7.07 -5.54
N LEU A 339 4.22 -7.25 -4.87
CA LEU A 339 5.01 -8.47 -4.67
C LEU A 339 6.03 -8.80 -5.78
N PRO A 340 7.33 -8.61 -5.51
CA PRO A 340 8.25 -9.72 -5.66
C PRO A 340 7.93 -10.76 -4.57
N SER A 341 8.15 -12.03 -4.87
CA SER A 341 8.06 -13.21 -3.99
C SER A 341 8.95 -13.18 -2.73
N THR A 342 9.37 -12.01 -2.27
CA THR A 342 10.06 -11.79 -0.99
C THR A 342 9.09 -11.31 0.09
N PRO A 343 9.16 -11.86 1.32
CA PRO A 343 8.39 -11.34 2.44
C PRO A 343 8.68 -9.85 2.65
N TRP A 344 7.64 -9.11 3.03
CA TRP A 344 7.57 -7.66 3.26
C TRP A 344 8.58 -7.09 4.30
N THR A 345 9.63 -7.84 4.67
CA THR A 345 10.54 -7.53 5.77
C THR A 345 11.80 -6.78 5.36
N ASN A 346 12.20 -6.75 4.08
CA ASN A 346 13.55 -6.26 3.71
C ASN A 346 13.63 -5.09 2.71
N ARG A 347 12.52 -4.43 2.38
CA ARG A 347 12.58 -3.12 1.70
C ARG A 347 11.71 -2.13 2.43
N SER A 348 12.30 -0.99 2.82
CA SER A 348 11.55 0.18 3.26
C SER A 348 10.56 0.55 2.14
N PRO A 349 9.24 0.48 2.37
CA PRO A 349 8.28 0.91 1.38
C PRO A 349 8.46 2.42 1.11
N PRO A 350 8.17 2.91 -0.10
CA PRO A 350 8.15 4.34 -0.35
C PRO A 350 7.21 5.03 0.66
N PRO A 351 7.52 6.27 1.09
CA PRO A 351 6.79 6.97 2.15
C PRO A 351 5.28 7.13 1.85
N LEU A 352 4.87 6.93 0.59
CA LEU A 352 3.49 6.98 0.11
C LEU A 352 2.62 5.79 0.53
N LEU A 353 3.18 4.60 0.84
CA LEU A 353 2.42 3.38 1.11
C LEU A 353 2.76 2.71 2.45
N THR A 354 2.91 3.50 3.52
CA THR A 354 3.04 2.95 4.88
C THR A 354 1.72 3.00 5.67
N PRO A 355 0.76 2.09 5.44
CA PRO A 355 -0.13 1.70 6.51
C PRO A 355 0.60 0.68 7.39
N ARG A 356 0.80 1.01 8.67
CA ARG A 356 1.30 0.06 9.69
C ARG A 356 0.28 -1.08 9.89
N TRP A 357 0.31 -2.08 9.02
CA TRP A 357 -0.32 -3.37 9.28
C TRP A 357 0.70 -4.23 10.03
N ARG A 358 0.54 -4.36 11.35
CA ARG A 358 1.25 -5.41 12.10
C ARG A 358 0.52 -6.73 11.84
N ASN A 359 1.27 -7.74 11.40
CA ASN A 359 0.84 -9.11 11.18
C ASN A 359 -0.01 -9.66 12.34
N ALA A 360 -1.24 -10.09 12.04
CA ALA A 360 -2.10 -10.84 12.95
C ALA A 360 -1.71 -12.33 13.06
N SER A 361 -0.65 -12.77 12.40
CA SER A 361 -0.18 -14.17 12.41
C SER A 361 0.72 -14.54 13.60
N GLN A 362 0.85 -13.69 14.62
CA GLN A 362 1.50 -14.06 15.90
C GLN A 362 0.52 -14.25 17.08
N LEU A 363 -0.79 -14.10 16.86
CA LEU A 363 -1.79 -14.54 17.84
C LEU A 363 -2.08 -16.02 17.60
N GLY A 364 -1.28 -16.88 18.23
CA GLY A 364 -1.55 -18.31 18.32
C GLY A 364 -2.87 -18.57 19.03
N CYS A 365 -3.96 -18.59 18.27
CA CYS A 365 -5.23 -19.19 18.65
C CYS A 365 -5.42 -20.41 17.74
N ARG A 366 -4.94 -21.57 18.19
CA ARG A 366 -5.42 -22.85 17.66
C ARG A 366 -6.84 -23.05 18.19
N PRO A 367 -7.86 -23.29 17.36
CA PRO A 367 -9.10 -23.86 17.85
C PRO A 367 -8.82 -25.33 18.20
N THR A 368 -8.78 -25.65 19.49
CA THR A 368 -8.97 -27.02 19.97
C THR A 368 -10.41 -27.41 19.69
N ILE A 369 -10.62 -28.21 18.65
CA ILE A 369 -11.87 -28.96 18.46
C ILE A 369 -11.79 -30.12 19.45
N SER A 370 -12.48 -30.00 20.59
CA SER A 370 -12.74 -31.11 21.49
C SER A 370 -13.84 -31.98 20.89
N SER A 371 -13.48 -33.13 20.34
CA SER A 371 -14.43 -34.19 20.02
C SER A 371 -14.92 -34.83 21.31
N SER A 372 -16.07 -34.38 21.83
CA SER A 372 -16.84 -35.13 22.82
C SER A 372 -17.74 -36.13 22.07
N THR A 373 -17.28 -37.37 22.00
CA THR A 373 -18.13 -38.53 21.77
C THR A 373 -19.11 -38.66 22.95
N SER A 374 -20.39 -38.44 22.69
CA SER A 374 -21.47 -38.89 23.56
C SER A 374 -22.22 -39.99 22.84
N THR A 375 -21.87 -41.22 23.22
CA THR A 375 -22.64 -42.43 23.00
C THR A 375 -23.86 -42.36 23.91
N GLU A 376 -25.07 -42.35 23.35
CA GLU A 376 -26.26 -42.76 24.11
C GLU A 376 -27.13 -43.65 23.22
N ARG A 377 -27.16 -44.93 23.62
CA ARG A 377 -28.21 -45.88 23.30
C ARG A 377 -29.38 -45.57 24.23
N VAL A 378 -30.58 -45.40 23.70
CA VAL A 378 -31.70 -46.37 23.70
C VAL A 378 -32.69 -45.89 22.64
#